data_AF-A0A3L7TT77-F1
#
_entry.id   AF-A0A3L7TT77-F1
#
_cell.length_a   1.000
_cell.length_b   1.000
_cell.length_c   1.000
_cell.angle_alpha   90.00
_cell.angle_beta   90.00
_cell.angle_gamma   90.00
#
_symmetry.space_group_name_H-M   'P 1'
#
loop_
_entity.id
_entity.type
_entity.pdbx_description
1 polymer ?
#
loop_
_entity_poly.entity_id
_entity_poly.type
_entity_poly.pdbx_seq_one_letter_code
_entity_poly.pdbx_strand_id
1 'polypeptide(L)'
;MSGTIKSIRPSKDGQSWLLSFDSQATVTIPLAAAQAVGVKVGAAWNAAQAARVTAAASSQRLFTSALEFLASKGSATRAEVNKVLGGGKHAANTVKELVSNGWLR
;
A
#
# COMPACT_ATOMS: atom_id res chain seq x y z
N MET A 1 -5.60 -5.93 18.18
CA MET A 1 -6.44 -4.75 18.47
C MET A 1 -7.66 -4.78 17.56
N SER A 2 -8.86 -4.62 18.11
CA SER A 2 -10.12 -4.59 17.36
C SER A 2 -11.10 -3.59 17.98
N GLY A 3 -11.90 -2.93 17.16
CA GLY A 3 -12.88 -1.94 17.61
C GLY A 3 -13.45 -1.13 16.45
N THR A 4 -14.43 -0.28 16.72
CA THR A 4 -15.03 0.61 15.71
C THR A 4 -14.20 1.88 15.57
N ILE A 5 -13.89 2.26 14.32
CA ILE A 5 -13.15 3.49 14.01
C ILE A 5 -14.05 4.68 14.33
N LYS A 6 -13.60 5.56 15.23
CA LYS A 6 -14.31 6.78 15.62
C LYS A 6 -13.94 7.99 14.80
N SER A 7 -12.64 8.16 14.54
CA SER A 7 -12.18 9.23 13.67
C SER A 7 -10.95 8.81 12.90
N ILE A 8 -10.79 9.46 11.75
CA ILE A 8 -9.65 9.35 10.87
C ILE A 8 -9.13 10.77 10.68
N ARG A 9 -7.86 10.98 10.97
CA ARG A 9 -7.19 12.26 10.72
C ARG A 9 -5.88 12.04 9.98
N PRO A 10 -5.51 12.90 9.02
CA PRO A 10 -4.21 12.83 8.40
C PRO A 10 -3.11 13.12 9.43
N SER A 11 -1.95 12.50 9.26
CA SER A 11 -0.71 12.89 9.94
C SER A 11 -0.23 14.25 9.45
N LYS A 12 0.70 14.86 10.20
CA LYS A 12 1.25 16.19 9.88
C LYS A 12 1.94 16.24 8.51
N ASP A 13 2.58 15.14 8.10
CA ASP A 13 3.22 14.98 6.79
C ASP A 13 2.25 14.58 5.67
N GLY A 14 0.97 14.34 5.99
CA GLY A 14 -0.05 13.91 5.04
C GLY A 14 0.14 12.50 4.46
N GLN A 15 1.16 11.75 4.88
CA GLN A 15 1.45 10.43 4.30
C GLN A 15 0.71 9.28 5.00
N SER A 16 0.18 9.53 6.20
CA SER A 16 -0.50 8.54 7.01
C SER A 16 -1.85 9.05 7.52
N TRP A 17 -2.71 8.11 7.90
CA TRP A 17 -3.89 8.36 8.68
C TRP A 17 -3.69 7.84 10.10
N LEU A 18 -4.13 8.62 11.08
CA LEU A 18 -4.33 8.18 12.45
C LEU A 18 -5.79 7.80 12.64
N LEU A 19 -6.01 6.52 12.91
CA LEU A 19 -7.29 5.98 13.34
C LEU A 19 -7.39 6.08 14.86
N SER A 20 -8.54 6.48 15.36
CA SER A 20 -8.85 6.45 16.80
C SER A 20 -10.10 5.62 17.05
N PHE A 21 -10.16 4.97 18.20
CA PHE A 21 -11.19 4.00 18.58
C PHE A 21 -11.89 4.43 19.86
N ASP A 22 -13.05 3.81 20.16
CA ASP A 22 -13.78 3.99 21.44
C ASP A 22 -12.88 3.81 22.67
N SER A 23 -11.93 2.87 22.58
CA SER A 23 -10.99 2.55 23.65
C SER A 23 -9.86 3.58 23.83
N GLN A 24 -9.95 4.76 23.20
CA GLN A 24 -8.91 5.81 23.14
C GLN A 24 -7.59 5.43 22.47
N ALA A 25 -7.39 4.15 22.17
CA ALA A 25 -6.22 3.70 21.46
C ALA A 25 -6.21 4.26 20.02
N THR A 26 -5.02 4.33 19.44
CA THR A 26 -4.80 4.88 18.10
C THR A 26 -3.93 3.95 17.26
N VAL A 27 -4.20 3.91 15.96
CA VAL A 27 -3.39 3.17 14.99
C VAL A 27 -3.03 4.09 13.85
N THR A 28 -1.75 4.11 13.48
CA THR A 28 -1.26 4.84 12.30
C THR A 28 -1.15 3.88 11.12
N ILE A 29 -1.70 4.27 9.97
CA ILE A 29 -1.63 3.49 8.73
C ILE A 29 -1.29 4.37 7.52
N PRO A 30 -0.63 3.83 6.48
CA PRO A 30 -0.34 4.59 5.26
C PRO A 30 -1.62 5.04 4.56
N LEU A 31 -1.68 6.31 4.15
CA LEU A 31 -2.88 6.95 3.57
C LEU A 31 -3.36 6.22 2.31
N ALA A 32 -2.45 6.00 1.35
CA ALA A 32 -2.80 5.38 0.08
C ALA A 32 -3.30 3.92 0.27
N ALA A 33 -2.72 3.19 1.23
CA ALA A 33 -3.13 1.81 1.53
C ALA A 33 -4.50 1.78 2.22
N ALA A 34 -4.75 2.73 3.13
CA ALA A 34 -6.02 2.89 3.80
C ALA A 34 -7.15 3.20 2.80
N GLN A 35 -6.89 4.07 1.82
CA GLN A 35 -7.82 4.41 0.74
C GLN A 35 -8.11 3.21 -0.15
N ALA A 36 -7.08 2.48 -0.58
CA ALA A 36 -7.24 1.30 -1.43
C ALA A 36 -8.10 0.20 -0.78
N VAL A 37 -8.02 0.04 0.54
CA VAL A 37 -8.80 -0.94 1.31
C VAL A 37 -10.18 -0.41 1.72
N GLY A 38 -10.45 0.88 1.54
CA GLY A 38 -11.73 1.50 1.91
C GLY A 38 -11.93 1.67 3.41
N VAL A 39 -10.87 1.99 4.15
CA VAL A 39 -10.95 2.30 5.59
C VAL A 39 -11.83 3.54 5.79
N LYS A 40 -12.82 3.46 6.69
CA LYS A 40 -13.79 4.53 6.96
C LYS A 40 -14.24 4.57 8.42
N VAL A 41 -14.69 5.75 8.86
CA VAL A 41 -15.32 5.94 10.18
C VAL A 41 -16.57 5.08 10.31
N GLY A 42 -16.83 4.56 11.50
CA GLY A 42 -17.94 3.67 11.80
C GLY A 42 -17.73 2.21 11.37
N ALA A 43 -16.67 1.91 10.61
CA ALA A 43 -16.33 0.53 10.28
C ALA A 43 -15.57 -0.17 11.41
N ALA A 44 -15.73 -1.49 11.47
CA ALA A 44 -14.94 -2.34 12.36
C ALA A 44 -13.48 -2.44 11.86
N TRP A 45 -12.56 -2.27 12.79
CA TRP A 45 -11.14 -2.57 12.63
C TRP A 45 -10.82 -3.89 13.33
N ASN A 46 -10.12 -4.77 12.63
CA ASN A 46 -9.72 -6.08 13.13
C ASN A 46 -8.43 -6.52 12.42
N ALA A 47 -7.91 -7.69 12.80
CA ALA A 47 -6.68 -8.24 12.24
C ALA A 47 -6.73 -8.44 10.71
N ALA A 48 -7.89 -8.83 10.16
CA ALA A 48 -8.06 -9.01 8.72
C ALA A 48 -7.97 -7.66 7.98
N GLN A 49 -8.58 -6.61 8.52
CA GLN A 49 -8.49 -5.26 7.97
C GLN A 49 -7.07 -4.72 8.04
N ALA A 50 -6.39 -4.92 9.17
CA ALA A 50 -4.98 -4.55 9.32
C ALA A 50 -4.10 -5.28 8.29
N ALA A 51 -4.30 -6.59 8.10
CA ALA A 51 -3.55 -7.38 7.12
C ALA A 51 -3.78 -6.91 5.69
N ARG A 52 -5.02 -6.53 5.33
CA ARG A 52 -5.32 -5.94 4.00
C ARG A 52 -4.60 -4.63 3.78
N VAL A 53 -4.60 -3.74 4.78
CA VAL A 53 -3.87 -2.46 4.70
C VAL A 53 -2.36 -2.71 4.55
N THR A 54 -1.79 -3.64 5.31
CA THR A 54 -0.37 -4.01 5.16
C THR A 54 -0.07 -4.56 3.77
N ALA A 55 -0.92 -5.45 3.23
CA ALA A 55 -0.75 -5.99 1.88
C ALA A 55 -0.85 -4.91 0.79
N ALA A 56 -1.78 -3.96 0.95
CA ALA A 56 -1.92 -2.82 0.05
C ALA A 56 -0.70 -1.89 0.13
N ALA A 57 -0.19 -1.60 1.33
CA ALA A 57 1.01 -0.79 1.53
C ALA A 57 2.25 -1.44 0.90
N SER A 58 2.44 -2.75 1.08
CA SER A 58 3.54 -3.50 0.45
C SER A 58 3.45 -3.46 -1.08
N SER A 59 2.24 -3.63 -1.62
CA SER A 59 2.03 -3.60 -3.08
C SER A 59 2.30 -2.20 -3.65
N GLN A 60 1.84 -1.15 -2.97
CA GLN A 60 2.13 0.24 -3.34
C GLN A 60 3.63 0.55 -3.28
N ARG A 61 4.33 0.11 -2.24
CA ARG A 61 5.78 0.30 -2.13
C ARG A 61 6.52 -0.33 -3.30
N LEU A 62 6.17 -1.58 -3.65
CA LEU A 62 6.79 -2.28 -4.77
C LEU A 62 6.48 -1.60 -6.11
N PHE A 63 5.25 -1.14 -6.29
CA PHE A 63 4.87 -0.39 -7.48
C PHE A 63 5.68 0.90 -7.60
N THR A 64 5.76 1.71 -6.53
CA THR A 64 6.56 2.93 -6.50
C THR A 64 8.04 2.66 -6.79
N SER A 65 8.65 1.65 -6.16
CA SER A 65 10.05 1.30 -6.43
C SER A 65 10.28 0.87 -7.89
N ALA A 66 9.32 0.17 -8.50
CA ALA A 66 9.40 -0.15 -9.92
C ALA A 66 9.30 1.10 -10.80
N LEU A 67 8.45 2.08 -10.44
CA LEU A 67 8.34 3.34 -11.17
C LEU A 67 9.60 4.18 -11.06
N GLU A 68 10.20 4.28 -9.87
CA GLU A 68 11.46 4.99 -9.64
C GLU A 68 12.59 4.36 -10.47
N PHE A 69 12.65 3.03 -10.50
CA PHE A 69 13.61 2.31 -11.33
C PHE A 69 13.39 2.62 -12.82
N LEU A 70 12.15 2.53 -13.30
CA LEU A 70 11.78 2.85 -14.68
C LEU A 70 12.12 4.30 -15.05
N ALA A 71 11.81 5.25 -14.16
CA ALA A 71 12.13 6.66 -14.37
C ALA A 71 13.66 6.89 -14.47
N SER A 72 14.46 6.18 -13.67
CA SER A 72 15.93 6.30 -13.72
C SER A 72 16.57 5.66 -14.96
N LYS A 73 15.99 4.57 -15.48
CA LYS A 73 16.52 3.80 -16.61
C LYS A 73 15.93 4.21 -17.97
N GLY A 74 14.78 4.88 -17.99
CA GLY A 74 13.99 5.18 -19.19
C GLY A 74 13.27 3.97 -19.80
N SER A 75 13.83 2.77 -19.69
CA SER A 75 13.19 1.51 -20.06
C SER A 75 13.76 0.36 -19.22
N ALA A 76 12.93 -0.64 -18.90
CA ALA A 76 13.38 -1.87 -18.25
C ALA A 76 12.64 -3.09 -18.79
N THR A 77 13.31 -4.24 -18.73
CA THR A 77 12.70 -5.55 -18.98
C THR A 77 12.00 -6.07 -17.73
N ARG A 78 11.09 -7.04 -17.92
CA ARG A 78 10.43 -7.75 -16.80
C ARG A 78 11.43 -8.35 -15.82
N ALA A 79 12.54 -8.91 -16.33
CA ALA A 79 13.58 -9.54 -15.52
C ALA A 79 14.31 -8.53 -14.64
N GLU A 80 14.65 -7.36 -15.19
CA GLU A 80 15.31 -6.28 -14.42
C GLU A 80 14.41 -5.77 -13.30
N VAL A 81 13.13 -5.50 -13.60
CA VAL A 81 12.18 -5.06 -12.56
C VAL A 81 11.99 -6.15 -11.50
N ASN A 82 11.84 -7.41 -11.90
CA ASN A 82 11.67 -8.50 -10.92
C ASN A 82 12.90 -8.65 -10.00
N LYS A 83 14.10 -8.40 -10.52
CA LYS A 83 15.34 -8.37 -9.72
C LYS A 83 15.34 -7.22 -8.71
N VAL A 84 14.89 -6.03 -9.10
CA VAL A 84 14.79 -4.85 -8.21
C VAL A 84 13.77 -5.09 -7.09
N LEU A 85 12.64 -5.71 -7.41
CA LEU A 85 11.56 -5.95 -6.45
C LEU A 85 11.81 -7.11 -5.48
N GLY A 86 12.91 -7.87 -5.65
CA GLY A 86 13.26 -8.97 -4.75
C GLY A 86 12.41 -10.24 -4.90
N GLY A 87 11.54 -10.31 -5.92
CA GLY A 87 10.69 -11.47 -6.21
C GLY A 87 9.49 -11.67 -5.25
N GLY A 88 8.79 -12.80 -5.41
CA GLY A 88 7.60 -13.17 -4.62
C GLY A 88 6.26 -12.72 -5.23
N LYS A 89 5.15 -13.06 -4.55
CA LYS A 89 3.78 -12.88 -5.09
C LYS A 89 3.45 -11.42 -5.39
N HIS A 90 3.79 -10.50 -4.49
CA HIS A 90 3.49 -9.07 -4.66
C HIS A 90 4.35 -8.42 -5.75
N ALA A 91 5.62 -8.81 -5.88
CA ALA A 91 6.49 -8.36 -6.97
C ALA A 91 6.00 -8.88 -8.33
N ALA A 92 5.61 -10.15 -8.40
CA ALA A 92 5.06 -10.73 -9.63
C ALA A 92 3.76 -10.03 -10.07
N ASN A 93 2.87 -9.70 -9.12
CA ASN A 93 1.68 -8.91 -9.42
C ASN A 93 2.03 -7.51 -9.93
N THR A 94 3.01 -6.85 -9.31
CA THR A 94 3.50 -5.52 -9.74
C THR A 94 4.03 -5.57 -11.17
N VAL A 95 4.88 -6.56 -11.50
CA VAL A 95 5.39 -6.74 -12.87
C VAL A 95 4.25 -6.98 -13.86
N LYS A 96 3.26 -7.82 -13.49
CA LYS A 96 2.09 -8.09 -14.33
C LYS A 96 1.30 -6.81 -14.61
N GLU A 97 1.05 -5.99 -13.59
CA GLU A 97 0.36 -4.71 -13.74
C GLU A 97 1.13 -3.73 -14.64
N LEU A 98 2.45 -3.65 -14.47
CA LEU A 98 3.28 -2.78 -15.33
C LEU A 98 3.29 -3.24 -16.79
N VAL A 99 3.29 -4.55 -17.04
CA VAL A 99 3.13 -5.10 -18.40
C VAL A 99 1.75 -4.75 -18.97
N SER A 100 0.67 -4.92 -18.20
CA SER A 100 -0.68 -4.61 -18.69
C SER A 100 -0.90 -3.13 -19.00
N ASN A 101 -0.19 -2.25 -18.30
CA ASN A 101 -0.21 -0.81 -18.55
C ASN A 101 0.76 -0.39 -19.69
N GLY A 102 1.52 -1.32 -20.26
CA GLY A 102 2.46 -1.05 -21.36
C GLY A 102 3.79 -0.43 -20.93
N TRP A 103 4.11 -0.45 -19.63
CA TRP A 103 5.34 0.16 -19.09
C TRP A 103 6.54 -0.77 -19.19
N LEU A 104 6.30 -2.08 -19.29
CA LEU A 104 7.30 -3.11 -19.52
C LEU A 104 6.95 -3.87 -20.80
N ARG A 105 7.99 -4.24 -21.56
CA ARG A 105 7.88 -5.17 -22.69
C ARG A 105 8.20 -6.58 -22.21
#